data_AF-A0A2K6KHH8-F1
#
_entry.id   AF-A0A2K6KHH8-F1
#
_cell.length_a   1.000
_cell.length_b   1.000
_cell.length_c   1.000
_cell.angle_alpha   90.00
_cell.angle_beta   90.00
_cell.angle_gamma   90.00
#
_symmetry.space_group_name_H-M   'P 1'
#
loop_
_entity.id
_entity.type
_entity.pdbx_description
1 polymer ?
#
loop_
_entity_poly.entity_id
_entity_poly.type
_entity_poly.pdbx_seq_one_letter_code
_entity_poly.pdbx_strand_id
1 'polypeptide(L)'
;MALLCYNWGYGQCFDPEINSDDACTYHPGVPVFHDALKGWSCCYTKGRHNSEKPPEPVKPELVEAIKTPSPDEPMTNLELKISAFLKQALDKLSSGNDEDKKEEDNDEIKVVTSCKNGGCSKTYWCLESLEEVCVCQSGVPIFHEGMKYLSCCRRKTSDFNTLLAQEGSTTGKHMWTKKDAGTRVVPCRHNWHQTGGEVTISVYAKDSLPEVS
;
A
#
# COMPACT_ATOMS: atom_id res chain seq x y z
N MET A 1 18.09 -52.04 2.05
CA MET A 1 18.87 -50.80 2.32
C MET A 1 17.92 -49.64 2.10
N ALA A 2 17.83 -48.68 3.03
CA ALA A 2 16.89 -47.57 2.90
C ALA A 2 17.38 -46.55 1.85
N LEU A 3 16.57 -46.27 0.84
CA LEU A 3 16.82 -45.25 -0.20
C LEU A 3 15.98 -44.01 0.07
N LEU A 4 16.47 -42.82 -0.30
CA LEU A 4 15.71 -41.59 -0.18
C LEU A 4 14.69 -41.47 -1.33
N CYS A 5 13.43 -41.17 -1.01
CA CYS A 5 12.41 -40.84 -2.02
C CYS A 5 12.52 -39.37 -2.44
N TYR A 6 12.66 -39.13 -3.74
CA TYR A 6 12.72 -37.80 -4.34
C TYR A 6 11.40 -37.34 -4.97
N ASN A 7 10.33 -38.11 -4.85
CA ASN A 7 9.01 -37.63 -5.23
C ASN A 7 8.64 -36.42 -4.36
N TRP A 8 8.18 -35.34 -5.02
CA TRP A 8 7.91 -34.08 -4.35
C TRP A 8 6.78 -34.22 -3.33
N GLY A 9 7.01 -33.74 -2.10
CA GLY A 9 6.04 -33.79 -1.00
C GLY A 9 6.12 -35.03 -0.10
N TYR A 10 6.95 -36.03 -0.40
CA TYR A 10 7.16 -37.19 0.47
C TYR A 10 8.47 -37.08 1.27
N GLY A 11 9.63 -37.08 0.60
CA GLY A 11 10.94 -36.80 1.21
C GLY A 11 11.44 -37.80 2.28
N GLN A 12 10.80 -38.95 2.46
CA GLN A 12 11.21 -39.98 3.42
C GLN A 12 12.05 -41.09 2.77
N CYS A 13 12.78 -41.85 3.59
CA CYS A 13 13.46 -43.06 3.15
C CYS A 13 12.47 -44.22 3.00
N PHE A 14 12.70 -45.10 2.02
CA PHE A 14 11.90 -46.29 1.75
C PHE A 14 12.78 -47.51 1.51
N ASP A 15 12.24 -48.71 1.74
CA ASP A 15 12.89 -49.95 1.36
C ASP A 15 12.42 -50.37 -0.06
N PRO A 16 13.33 -50.54 -1.04
CA PRO A 16 12.98 -50.91 -2.40
C PRO A 16 12.20 -52.24 -2.51
N GLU A 17 12.40 -53.16 -1.56
CA GLU A 17 11.80 -54.49 -1.62
C GLU A 17 10.29 -54.49 -1.33
N ILE A 18 9.77 -53.44 -0.70
CA ILE A 18 8.35 -53.27 -0.35
C ILE A 18 7.69 -52.09 -1.08
N ASN A 19 8.31 -51.58 -2.15
CA ASN A 19 7.83 -50.42 -2.90
C ASN A 19 6.64 -50.78 -3.83
N SER A 20 5.43 -50.78 -3.27
CA SER A 20 4.18 -50.99 -4.01
C SER A 20 3.70 -49.75 -4.77
N ASP A 21 2.78 -49.94 -5.71
CA ASP A 21 2.18 -48.87 -6.54
C ASP A 21 1.36 -47.83 -5.75
N ASP A 22 1.20 -48.00 -4.43
CA ASP A 22 0.48 -47.10 -3.54
C ASP A 22 1.30 -46.66 -2.32
N ALA A 23 2.59 -47.00 -2.27
CA ALA A 23 3.48 -46.79 -1.12
C ALA A 23 3.85 -45.31 -0.87
N CYS A 24 3.88 -44.49 -1.91
CA CYS A 24 4.25 -43.07 -1.85
C CYS A 24 3.06 -42.18 -2.17
N THR A 25 2.83 -41.13 -1.35
CA THR A 25 1.91 -40.03 -1.70
C THR A 25 2.72 -38.79 -2.04
N TYR A 26 2.55 -38.25 -3.26
CA TYR A 26 3.39 -37.17 -3.77
C TYR A 26 2.66 -36.30 -4.80
N HIS A 27 3.30 -35.18 -5.18
CA HIS A 27 2.83 -34.30 -6.24
C HIS A 27 3.60 -34.57 -7.55
N PRO A 28 2.93 -34.97 -8.65
CA PRO A 28 3.57 -35.19 -9.95
C PRO A 28 3.86 -33.89 -10.72
N GLY A 29 3.22 -32.79 -10.34
CA GLY A 29 3.35 -31.48 -10.95
C GLY A 29 4.50 -30.66 -10.36
N VAL A 30 4.66 -29.44 -10.91
CA VAL A 30 5.71 -28.52 -10.48
C VAL A 30 5.20 -27.58 -9.38
N PRO A 31 6.08 -27.05 -8.51
CA PRO A 31 5.72 -25.96 -7.60
C PRO A 31 5.27 -24.72 -8.39
N VAL A 32 4.15 -24.14 -7.99
CA VAL A 32 3.59 -22.91 -8.57
C VAL A 32 3.62 -21.80 -7.52
N PHE A 33 4.13 -20.65 -7.93
CA PHE A 33 4.21 -19.43 -7.11
C PHE A 33 3.46 -18.31 -7.82
N HIS A 34 2.30 -17.91 -7.29
CA HIS A 34 1.49 -16.81 -7.84
C HIS A 34 0.82 -16.05 -6.70
N ASP A 35 0.80 -14.71 -6.76
CA ASP A 35 0.20 -13.84 -5.74
C ASP A 35 0.59 -14.17 -4.28
N ALA A 36 1.88 -14.46 -4.06
CA ALA A 36 2.42 -14.90 -2.76
C ALA A 36 1.83 -16.22 -2.21
N LEU A 37 0.99 -16.91 -2.98
CA LEU A 37 0.53 -18.26 -2.70
C LEU A 37 1.53 -19.27 -3.26
N LYS A 38 1.77 -20.33 -2.47
CA LYS A 38 2.62 -21.46 -2.85
C LYS A 38 1.71 -22.67 -3.04
N GLY A 39 1.75 -23.26 -4.22
CA GLY A 39 0.92 -24.42 -4.57
C GLY A 39 1.64 -25.39 -5.49
N TRP A 40 0.88 -26.37 -5.97
CA TRP A 40 1.31 -27.34 -6.95
C TRP A 40 0.43 -27.20 -8.18
N SER A 41 0.99 -27.45 -9.36
CA SER A 41 0.20 -27.52 -10.60
C SER A 41 -0.72 -28.75 -10.68
N CYS A 42 -0.80 -29.54 -9.60
CA CYS A 42 -1.53 -30.80 -9.51
C CYS A 42 -2.02 -31.05 -8.07
N CYS A 43 -2.92 -32.02 -7.92
CA CYS A 43 -3.27 -32.60 -6.63
C CYS A 43 -2.24 -33.68 -6.22
N TYR A 44 -2.32 -34.16 -4.98
CA TYR A 44 -1.53 -35.32 -4.54
C TYR A 44 -2.03 -36.61 -5.20
N THR A 45 -1.11 -37.52 -5.49
CA THR A 45 -1.39 -38.85 -6.07
C THR A 45 -0.60 -39.92 -5.34
N LYS A 46 -1.07 -41.17 -5.40
CA LYS A 46 -0.35 -42.34 -4.89
C LYS A 46 0.45 -43.02 -6.01
N GLY A 47 1.60 -43.57 -5.68
CA GLY A 47 2.47 -44.27 -6.62
C GLY A 47 3.64 -44.94 -5.91
N ARG A 48 4.59 -45.48 -6.69
CA ARG A 48 5.87 -45.98 -6.17
C ARG A 48 6.78 -44.84 -5.72
N HIS A 49 7.63 -45.11 -4.74
CA HIS A 49 8.75 -44.24 -4.41
C HIS A 49 9.75 -44.16 -5.57
N ASN A 50 10.35 -42.98 -5.74
CA ASN A 50 11.40 -42.73 -6.73
C ASN A 50 12.72 -42.41 -6.03
N SER A 51 13.78 -43.19 -6.31
CA SER A 51 15.12 -42.97 -5.76
C SER A 51 16.00 -42.06 -6.62
N GLU A 52 15.52 -41.62 -7.78
CA GLU A 52 16.27 -40.75 -8.68
C GLU A 52 16.01 -39.28 -8.34
N LYS A 53 17.09 -38.53 -8.08
CA LYS A 53 17.02 -37.09 -7.87
C LYS A 53 16.57 -36.41 -9.18
N PRO A 54 15.50 -35.61 -9.18
CA PRO A 54 15.10 -34.82 -10.33
C PRO A 54 16.25 -33.94 -10.81
N PRO A 55 16.40 -33.72 -12.14
CA PRO A 55 17.38 -32.78 -12.65
C PRO A 55 17.13 -31.40 -12.03
N GLU A 56 18.21 -30.74 -11.60
CA GLU A 56 18.10 -29.39 -11.06
C GLU A 56 17.49 -28.47 -12.14
N PRO A 57 16.52 -27.61 -11.78
CA PRO A 57 15.92 -26.71 -12.74
C PRO A 57 17.02 -25.84 -13.32
N VAL A 58 17.20 -25.93 -14.64
CA VAL A 58 18.18 -25.11 -15.37
C VAL A 58 17.77 -23.67 -15.12
N LYS A 59 18.56 -22.95 -14.32
CA LYS A 59 18.34 -21.52 -14.11
C LYS A 59 18.40 -20.90 -15.51
N PRO A 60 17.36 -20.17 -15.95
CA PRO A 60 17.44 -19.50 -17.24
C PRO A 60 18.71 -18.64 -17.23
N GLU A 61 19.61 -18.91 -18.17
CA GLU A 61 20.81 -18.11 -18.34
C GLU A 61 20.34 -16.68 -18.58
N LEU A 62 20.90 -15.76 -17.79
CA LEU A 62 20.55 -14.35 -17.81
C LEU A 62 20.77 -13.84 -19.25
N VAL A 63 19.66 -13.56 -19.92
CA VAL A 63 19.63 -12.90 -21.22
C VAL A 63 20.52 -11.67 -21.12
N GLU A 64 21.46 -11.59 -22.06
CA GLU A 64 22.45 -10.56 -22.34
C GLU A 64 22.48 -9.38 -21.37
N ALA A 65 23.65 -9.21 -20.72
CA ALA A 65 24.00 -8.04 -19.93
C ALA A 65 23.49 -6.76 -20.62
N ILE A 66 22.43 -6.19 -20.06
CA ILE A 66 21.92 -4.88 -20.43
C ILE A 66 23.11 -3.94 -20.23
N LYS A 67 23.67 -3.46 -21.34
CA LYS A 67 24.75 -2.49 -21.31
C LYS A 67 24.20 -1.27 -20.59
N THR A 68 24.71 -0.99 -19.41
CA THR A 68 24.41 0.26 -18.73
C THR A 68 24.80 1.40 -19.66
N PRO A 69 23.90 2.38 -19.91
CA PRO A 69 24.25 3.54 -20.72
C PRO A 69 25.48 4.23 -20.13
N SER A 70 26.32 4.79 -21.00
CA SER A 70 27.52 5.50 -20.56
C SER A 70 27.12 6.70 -19.67
N PRO A 71 27.83 7.00 -18.58
CA PRO A 71 27.57 8.19 -17.77
C PRO A 71 27.61 9.51 -18.56
N ASP A 72 28.30 9.52 -19.70
CA ASP A 72 28.43 10.67 -20.60
C ASP A 72 27.37 10.73 -21.72
N GLU A 73 26.38 9.82 -21.71
CA GLU A 73 25.28 9.90 -22.67
C GLU A 73 24.40 11.14 -22.41
N PRO A 74 24.00 11.87 -23.48
CA PRO A 74 23.17 13.05 -23.32
C PRO A 74 21.79 12.66 -22.79
N MET A 75 21.35 13.35 -21.72
CA MET A 75 20.01 13.16 -21.17
C MET A 75 18.95 13.54 -22.21
N THR A 76 18.02 12.63 -22.46
CA THR A 76 16.84 12.89 -23.30
C THR A 76 15.65 13.31 -22.43
N ASN A 77 14.89 14.30 -22.88
CA ASN A 77 13.62 14.64 -22.23
C ASN A 77 12.62 13.49 -22.39
N LEU A 78 11.98 13.11 -21.28
CA LEU A 78 10.89 12.14 -21.31
C LEU A 78 9.65 12.75 -21.97
N GLU A 79 8.93 11.96 -22.75
CA GLU A 79 7.66 12.39 -23.34
C GLU A 79 6.61 12.62 -22.24
N LEU A 80 6.08 13.84 -22.15
CA LEU A 80 5.04 14.20 -21.20
C LEU A 80 3.68 13.67 -21.68
N LYS A 81 3.13 12.68 -20.96
CA LYS A 81 1.77 12.18 -21.19
C LYS A 81 0.84 12.62 -20.06
N ILE A 82 -0.11 13.50 -20.37
CA ILE A 82 -1.13 13.99 -19.44
C ILE A 82 -2.42 13.17 -19.61
N SER A 83 -2.88 12.52 -18.54
CA SER A 83 -4.14 11.77 -18.56
C SER A 83 -5.37 12.70 -18.69
N ALA A 84 -6.43 12.24 -19.35
CA ALA A 84 -7.65 13.02 -19.52
C ALA A 84 -8.31 13.40 -18.18
N PHE A 85 -8.16 12.55 -17.15
CA PHE A 85 -8.65 12.83 -15.80
C PHE A 85 -7.93 14.03 -15.16
N LEU A 86 -6.61 14.13 -15.32
CA LEU A 86 -5.84 15.25 -14.78
C LEU A 86 -6.21 16.56 -15.49
N LYS A 87 -6.41 16.53 -16.81
CA LYS A 87 -6.87 17.71 -17.57
C LYS A 87 -8.19 18.26 -17.04
N GLN A 88 -9.19 17.38 -16.87
CA GLN A 88 -10.48 17.78 -16.32
C GLN A 88 -10.39 18.34 -14.90
N ALA A 89 -9.48 17.80 -14.07
CA ALA A 89 -9.27 18.30 -12.71
C ALA A 89 -8.68 19.72 -12.72
N LEU A 90 -7.74 20.00 -13.63
CA LEU A 90 -7.12 21.33 -13.81
C LEU A 90 -8.13 22.35 -14.33
N ASP A 91 -8.97 21.98 -15.30
CA ASP A 91 -10.02 22.88 -15.84
C ASP A 91 -10.99 23.32 -14.73
N LYS A 92 -11.36 22.40 -13.83
CA LYS A 92 -12.23 22.70 -12.67
C LYS A 92 -11.58 23.68 -11.69
N LEU A 93 -10.28 23.53 -11.43
CA LEU A 93 -9.52 24.43 -10.56
C LEU A 93 -9.40 25.84 -11.17
N SER A 94 -9.25 25.95 -12.49
CA SER A 94 -9.22 27.24 -13.18
C SER A 94 -10.57 27.96 -13.22
N SER A 95 -11.68 27.22 -13.08
CA SER A 95 -13.04 27.76 -13.13
C SER A 95 -13.64 28.14 -11.76
N GLY A 96 -12.88 27.97 -10.67
CA GLY A 96 -13.29 28.28 -9.31
C GLY A 96 -12.42 29.34 -8.67
N ASN A 97 -12.62 30.61 -9.03
CA ASN A 97 -12.58 31.79 -8.15
C ASN A 97 -12.60 33.08 -8.98
N ASP A 98 -13.79 33.65 -9.16
CA ASP A 98 -13.99 35.09 -9.38
C ASP A 98 -15.34 35.48 -8.77
N GLU A 99 -15.47 35.35 -7.45
CA GLU A 99 -16.34 36.25 -6.69
C GLU A 99 -15.58 36.72 -5.45
N ASP A 100 -15.23 38.00 -5.49
CA ASP A 100 -14.87 38.86 -4.37
C ASP A 100 -15.63 38.47 -3.10
N LYS A 101 -14.88 38.13 -2.05
CA LYS A 101 -15.32 38.43 -0.68
C LYS A 101 -14.25 39.28 -0.03
N LYS A 102 -14.52 40.59 0.00
CA LYS A 102 -14.10 41.45 1.09
C LYS A 102 -14.43 40.74 2.40
N GLU A 103 -13.38 40.36 3.13
CA GLU A 103 -13.51 39.87 4.49
C GLU A 103 -13.86 41.07 5.38
N GLU A 104 -15.14 41.25 5.65
CA GLU A 104 -15.56 41.78 6.94
C GLU A 104 -15.53 40.61 7.94
N ASP A 105 -14.72 40.81 8.98
CA ASP A 105 -14.59 40.00 10.18
C ASP A 105 -15.96 39.75 10.83
N ASN A 106 -16.61 38.63 10.51
CA ASN A 106 -17.71 38.11 11.30
C ASN A 106 -17.50 36.61 11.52
N ASP A 107 -16.98 36.30 12.70
CA ASP A 107 -16.60 34.99 13.24
C ASP A 107 -17.83 34.09 13.53
N GLU A 108 -18.80 34.02 12.61
CA GLU A 108 -20.05 33.27 12.80
C GLU A 108 -19.90 31.83 12.27
N ILE A 109 -19.65 30.89 13.20
CA ILE A 109 -19.61 29.45 12.90
C ILE A 109 -21.01 28.99 12.47
N LYS A 110 -21.13 28.48 11.25
CA LYS A 110 -22.41 27.96 10.74
C LYS A 110 -22.84 26.72 11.52
N VAL A 111 -24.12 26.65 11.87
CA VAL A 111 -24.76 25.42 12.38
C VAL A 111 -24.48 24.28 11.39
N VAL A 112 -24.20 23.08 11.91
CA VAL A 112 -23.78 21.89 11.15
C VAL A 112 -22.26 21.87 10.78
N THR A 113 -21.43 22.75 11.34
CA THR A 113 -19.97 22.67 11.13
C THR A 113 -19.34 21.53 11.93
N SER A 114 -18.65 20.59 11.28
CA SER A 114 -17.98 19.47 11.97
C SER A 114 -16.64 19.87 12.59
N CYS A 115 -16.28 19.21 13.69
CA CYS A 115 -15.01 19.41 14.36
C CYS A 115 -13.86 18.96 13.46
N LYS A 116 -12.82 19.79 13.34
CA LYS A 116 -11.66 19.52 12.49
C LYS A 116 -10.51 18.82 13.22
N ASN A 117 -10.67 18.53 14.52
CA ASN A 117 -9.71 17.73 15.28
C ASN A 117 -9.82 16.25 14.86
N GLY A 118 -8.68 15.59 14.65
CA GLY A 118 -8.66 14.18 14.24
C GLY A 118 -9.40 13.28 15.23
N GLY A 119 -10.23 12.37 14.73
CA GLY A 119 -11.01 11.43 15.57
C GLY A 119 -12.17 12.05 16.36
N CYS A 120 -12.49 13.34 16.17
CA CYS A 120 -13.68 13.96 16.72
C CYS A 120 -14.77 14.04 15.66
N SER A 121 -15.94 13.45 15.95
CA SER A 121 -17.10 13.44 15.03
C SER A 121 -18.23 14.38 15.45
N LYS A 122 -17.97 15.29 16.40
CA LYS A 122 -19.00 16.23 16.85
C LYS A 122 -19.23 17.33 15.83
N THR A 123 -20.46 17.81 15.80
CA THR A 123 -20.90 18.89 14.92
C THR A 123 -21.34 20.07 15.79
N TYR A 124 -21.13 21.28 15.32
CA TYR A 124 -21.55 22.50 16.00
C TYR A 124 -23.06 22.71 15.80
N TRP A 125 -23.81 22.81 16.90
CA TRP A 125 -25.27 23.01 16.88
C TRP A 125 -25.68 24.35 17.51
N CYS A 126 -24.98 24.85 18.53
CA CYS A 126 -25.26 26.13 19.20
C CYS A 126 -24.03 26.65 19.99
N LEU A 127 -24.14 27.85 20.60
CA LEU A 127 -23.06 28.43 21.43
C LEU A 127 -22.62 27.53 22.60
N GLU A 128 -23.54 26.74 23.15
CA GLU A 128 -23.27 25.78 24.23
C GLU A 128 -22.33 24.65 23.77
N SER A 129 -22.32 24.35 22.47
CA SER A 129 -21.40 23.38 21.86
C SER A 129 -19.92 23.82 21.90
N LEU A 130 -19.64 25.10 22.20
CA LEU A 130 -18.28 25.62 22.37
C LEU A 130 -17.66 25.18 23.70
N GLU A 131 -18.48 24.94 24.71
CA GLU A 131 -18.05 24.52 26.06
C GLU A 131 -17.95 22.99 26.18
N GLU A 132 -18.48 22.25 25.21
CA GLU A 132 -18.34 20.81 25.15
C GLU A 132 -16.86 20.39 25.05
N VAL A 133 -16.50 19.34 25.80
CA VAL A 133 -15.17 18.77 25.72
C VAL A 133 -15.02 18.00 24.42
N CYS A 134 -14.01 18.39 23.63
CA CYS A 134 -13.61 17.67 22.42
C CYS A 134 -12.77 16.46 22.81
N VAL A 135 -13.23 15.26 22.47
CA VAL A 135 -12.45 14.03 22.56
C VAL A 135 -11.85 13.75 21.17
N CYS A 136 -10.53 13.89 21.03
CA CYS A 136 -9.82 13.77 19.77
C CYS A 136 -8.53 12.94 19.89
N GLN A 137 -7.94 12.65 18.74
CA GLN A 137 -6.65 11.99 18.59
C GLN A 137 -5.58 13.07 18.36
N SER A 138 -4.63 13.16 19.29
CA SER A 138 -3.47 14.07 19.17
C SER A 138 -2.30 13.45 18.40
N GLY A 139 -2.33 12.13 18.20
CA GLY A 139 -1.27 11.36 17.55
C GLY A 139 -1.47 11.15 16.06
N VAL A 140 -0.46 10.57 15.42
CA VAL A 140 -0.45 10.22 13.99
C VAL A 140 -0.65 8.72 13.79
N PRO A 141 -1.29 8.29 12.68
CA PRO A 141 -1.38 6.87 12.32
C PRO A 141 0.01 6.25 12.12
N ILE A 142 0.23 5.08 12.71
CA ILE A 142 1.42 4.24 12.59
C ILE A 142 1.01 2.87 12.09
N PHE A 143 1.76 2.34 11.12
CA PHE A 143 1.57 1.03 10.51
C PHE A 143 2.87 0.24 10.68
N HIS A 144 2.86 -0.80 11.52
CA HIS A 144 4.03 -1.63 11.80
C HIS A 144 3.61 -3.09 11.99
N GLU A 145 4.28 -4.03 11.32
CA GLU A 145 4.04 -5.48 11.45
C GLU A 145 2.56 -5.89 11.27
N GLY A 146 1.87 -5.30 10.30
CA GLY A 146 0.44 -5.57 10.05
C GLY A 146 -0.51 -4.97 11.08
N MET A 147 0.01 -4.27 12.09
CA MET A 147 -0.76 -3.57 13.10
C MET A 147 -0.83 -2.07 12.78
N LYS A 148 -1.99 -1.49 13.06
CA LYS A 148 -2.34 -0.09 12.84
C LYS A 148 -2.70 0.53 14.18
N TYR A 149 -2.13 1.68 14.50
CA TYR A 149 -2.40 2.39 15.76
C TYR A 149 -2.11 3.88 15.64
N LEU A 150 -2.57 4.67 16.61
CA LEU A 150 -2.26 6.09 16.70
C LEU A 150 -1.17 6.30 17.74
N SER A 151 -0.19 7.16 17.46
CA SER A 151 0.97 7.39 18.36
C SER A 151 0.59 7.86 19.78
N CYS A 152 -0.57 8.51 19.93
CA CYS A 152 -1.08 8.97 21.22
C CYS A 152 -1.79 7.86 22.03
N CYS A 153 -2.04 6.70 21.43
CA CYS A 153 -2.80 5.60 22.00
C CYS A 153 -2.00 4.30 22.03
N ARG A 154 -2.28 3.44 23.02
CA ARG A 154 -1.74 2.07 23.06
C ARG A 154 -2.60 1.04 22.30
N ARG A 155 -3.80 1.42 21.88
CA ARG A 155 -4.74 0.54 21.15
C ARG A 155 -4.17 0.23 19.77
N LYS A 156 -4.10 -1.05 19.42
CA LYS A 156 -3.64 -1.55 18.13
C LYS A 156 -4.75 -2.38 17.49
N THR A 157 -4.88 -2.28 16.17
CA THR A 157 -5.83 -3.06 15.38
C THR A 157 -5.19 -3.51 14.08
N SER A 158 -5.55 -4.68 13.58
CA SER A 158 -5.18 -5.12 12.24
C SER A 158 -6.10 -4.51 11.16
N ASP A 159 -7.33 -4.13 11.52
CA ASP A 159 -8.34 -3.59 10.61
C ASP A 159 -8.24 -2.07 10.46
N PHE A 160 -8.37 -1.57 9.22
CA PHE A 160 -8.24 -0.14 8.94
C PHE A 160 -9.47 0.66 9.36
N ASN A 161 -10.67 0.12 9.20
CA ASN A 161 -11.91 0.82 9.59
C ASN A 161 -11.98 0.99 11.10
N THR A 162 -11.47 0.00 11.84
CA THR A 162 -11.33 0.06 13.30
C THR A 162 -10.35 1.15 13.75
N LEU A 163 -9.29 1.42 12.99
CA LEU A 163 -8.38 2.54 13.26
C LEU A 163 -9.10 3.88 13.06
N LEU A 164 -9.86 4.03 11.97
CA LEU A 164 -10.62 5.25 11.69
C LEU A 164 -11.73 5.51 12.72
N ALA A 165 -12.38 4.45 13.20
CA ALA A 165 -13.43 4.52 14.21
C ALA A 165 -12.89 4.65 15.65
N GLN A 166 -11.56 4.61 15.85
CA GLN A 166 -10.97 4.62 17.17
C GLN A 166 -11.24 5.94 17.90
N GLU A 167 -11.98 5.86 19.01
CA GLU A 167 -12.33 7.02 19.84
C GLU A 167 -11.10 7.75 20.37
N GLY A 168 -11.16 9.09 20.34
CA GLY A 168 -10.11 9.98 20.83
C GLY A 168 -9.62 9.65 22.24
N SER A 169 -8.33 9.81 22.48
CA SER A 169 -7.72 9.62 23.81
C SER A 169 -7.37 10.92 24.52
N THR A 170 -7.48 12.05 23.82
CA THR A 170 -7.09 13.37 24.33
C THR A 170 -8.33 14.25 24.40
N THR A 171 -8.49 14.97 25.51
CA THR A 171 -9.55 15.96 25.69
C THR A 171 -9.02 17.37 25.43
N GLY A 172 -9.84 18.23 24.82
CA GLY A 172 -9.47 19.61 24.51
C GLY A 172 -10.67 20.44 24.07
N LYS A 173 -10.39 21.59 23.46
CA LYS A 173 -11.43 22.44 22.84
C LYS A 173 -11.67 22.02 21.39
N HIS A 174 -12.92 22.11 20.95
CA HIS A 174 -13.26 21.86 19.55
C HIS A 174 -12.60 22.89 18.62
N MET A 175 -12.23 22.43 17.41
CA MET A 175 -11.71 23.29 16.36
C MET A 175 -12.70 23.32 15.20
N TRP A 176 -13.46 24.41 15.08
CA TRP A 176 -14.51 24.57 14.06
C TRP A 176 -13.98 25.30 12.82
N THR A 177 -13.15 26.30 13.02
CA THR A 177 -12.45 27.03 11.97
C THR A 177 -10.98 26.59 11.94
N LYS A 178 -10.44 26.38 10.74
CA LYS A 178 -8.99 26.31 10.54
C LYS A 178 -8.63 27.67 9.97
N LYS A 179 -7.83 28.46 10.67
CA LYS A 179 -7.10 29.53 9.99
C LYS A 179 -6.19 28.81 9.01
N ASP A 180 -6.34 29.08 7.73
CA ASP A 180 -5.41 28.61 6.70
C ASP A 180 -4.05 29.23 7.01
N ALA A 181 -3.29 28.55 7.89
CA ALA A 181 -1.87 28.77 8.01
C ALA A 181 -1.32 28.44 6.62
N GLY A 182 -0.91 29.49 5.90
CA GLY A 182 -0.66 29.51 4.45
C GLY A 182 -0.03 28.24 3.90
N THR A 183 -0.41 27.92 2.66
CA THR A 183 0.06 26.81 1.82
C THR A 183 1.08 25.93 2.52
N ARG A 184 0.59 24.98 3.33
CA ARG A 184 1.47 24.01 3.98
C ARG A 184 2.18 23.25 2.88
N VAL A 185 3.46 23.56 2.65
CA VAL A 185 4.30 22.87 1.68
C VAL A 185 4.51 21.46 2.22
N VAL A 186 3.71 20.52 1.73
CA VAL A 186 3.87 19.10 2.04
C VAL A 186 4.87 18.55 1.03
N PRO A 187 5.96 17.89 1.47
CA PRO A 187 6.90 17.27 0.55
C PRO A 187 6.19 16.21 -0.30
N CYS A 188 6.48 16.18 -1.60
CA CYS A 188 5.95 15.17 -2.50
C CYS A 188 6.40 13.78 -2.03
N ARG A 189 5.44 12.86 -1.92
CA ARG A 189 5.77 11.45 -1.71
C ARG A 189 6.19 10.87 -3.06
N HIS A 190 7.20 10.03 -3.08
CA HIS A 190 7.56 9.26 -4.28
C HIS A 190 7.75 7.79 -3.92
N ASN A 191 7.57 6.94 -4.91
CA ASN A 191 7.84 5.51 -4.84
C ASN A 191 8.51 5.08 -6.15
N TRP A 192 9.30 4.02 -6.12
CA TRP A 192 9.86 3.45 -7.34
C TRP A 192 9.83 1.93 -7.30
N HIS A 193 9.77 1.32 -8.48
CA HIS A 193 10.04 -0.10 -8.66
C HIS A 193 10.84 -0.30 -9.94
N GLN A 194 11.60 -1.39 -9.99
CA GLN A 194 12.42 -1.75 -11.13
C GLN A 194 12.06 -3.16 -11.60
N THR A 195 12.00 -3.33 -12.91
CA THR A 195 11.96 -4.63 -13.59
C THR A 195 13.25 -4.81 -14.41
N GLY A 196 13.39 -5.93 -15.13
CA GLY A 196 14.62 -6.29 -15.83
C GLY A 196 15.22 -5.17 -16.71
N GLY A 197 14.40 -4.28 -17.28
CA GLY A 197 14.88 -3.16 -18.12
C GLY A 197 14.11 -1.84 -17.95
N GLU A 198 13.24 -1.72 -16.95
CA GLU A 198 12.42 -0.52 -16.74
C GLU A 198 12.48 -0.10 -15.26
N VAL A 199 12.65 1.20 -15.03
CA VAL A 199 12.50 1.83 -13.70
C VAL A 199 11.28 2.72 -13.76
N THR A 200 10.31 2.46 -12.90
CA THR A 200 9.10 3.27 -12.79
C THR A 200 9.17 4.09 -11.52
N ILE A 201 9.08 5.42 -11.66
CA ILE A 201 9.06 6.37 -10.55
C ILE A 201 7.67 7.00 -10.50
N SER A 202 6.99 6.86 -9.38
CA SER A 202 5.68 7.46 -9.12
C SER A 202 5.84 8.60 -8.13
N VAL A 203 5.50 9.83 -8.54
CA VAL A 203 5.49 11.02 -7.68
C VAL A 203 4.05 11.43 -7.36
N TYR A 204 3.73 11.57 -6.09
CA TYR A 204 2.43 11.98 -5.57
C TYR A 204 2.52 13.43 -5.07
N ALA A 205 1.89 14.34 -5.80
CA ALA A 205 1.85 15.77 -5.52
C ALA A 205 0.40 16.28 -5.51
N LYS A 206 0.17 17.40 -4.83
CA LYS A 206 -1.10 18.16 -4.92
C LYS A 206 -0.91 19.32 -5.89
N ASP A 207 -1.95 19.63 -6.65
CA ASP A 207 -2.03 20.81 -7.53
C ASP A 207 -0.86 20.92 -8.52
N SER A 208 -0.44 19.78 -9.09
CA SER A 208 0.66 19.72 -10.05
C SER A 208 0.25 20.35 -11.37
N LEU A 209 0.96 21.39 -11.80
CA LEU A 209 0.75 22.02 -13.11
C LEU A 209 1.71 21.40 -14.14
N PRO A 210 1.23 20.52 -15.02
CA PRO A 210 2.09 19.80 -15.96
C PRO A 210 2.70 20.71 -17.04
N GLU A 211 2.13 21.89 -17.30
CA GLU A 211 2.64 22.86 -18.29
C GLU A 211 3.86 23.65 -17.82
N VAL A 212 4.15 23.60 -16.52
CA VAL A 212 5.26 24.33 -15.87
C VAL A 212 6.40 23.39 -15.47
N SER A 213 6.27 22.10 -15.81
CA SER A 213 7.25 21.03 -15.51
C SER A 213 8.34 20.93 -16.57
#